data_AF-A0AAV0NLN7-F1
#
_entry.id   AF-A0AAV0NLN7-F1
#
_cell.length_a   1.000
_cell.length_b   1.000
_cell.length_c   1.000
_cell.angle_alpha   90.00
_cell.angle_beta   90.00
_cell.angle_gamma   90.00
#
_symmetry.space_group_name_H-M   'P 1'
#
loop_
_entity.id
_entity.type
_entity.pdbx_description
1 polymer ?
#
loop_
_entity_poly.entity_id
_entity_poly.type
_entity_poly.pdbx_seq_one_letter_code
_entity_poly.pdbx_strand_id
1 'polypeptide(L)'
;MKVASQIVLLFKDKDGFAAAISEGLNSNPSSGFRRLEESLELPLDGYGVKGQKACGDFVHFVDNQGNYEVSLLLLEKYEPPILACALNEVLANITKGASASLPAFIVPFTGASKLKWEPKALPPNKGQVKLYSILIGPGTNSSKITSRTEMAPASFHIQYEPLACFIHLARVLKLPTSVVFGHQASEDELQALYQIGDLLANITGLCFLKEKVSWNPMEMSKDSKEPWRALYG
;
A
#
# COMPACT_ATOMS: atom_id res chain seq x y z
N MET A 1 5.83 11.25 -15.13
CA MET A 1 6.75 10.10 -14.93
C MET A 1 6.30 8.91 -15.77
N LYS A 2 7.18 7.94 -16.08
CA LYS A 2 6.78 6.65 -16.66
C LYS A 2 6.55 5.65 -15.54
N VAL A 3 5.39 5.00 -15.52
CA VAL A 3 5.03 3.99 -14.52
C VAL A 3 4.30 2.86 -15.20
N ALA A 4 4.29 1.69 -14.57
CA ALA A 4 3.49 0.56 -15.02
C ALA A 4 1.99 0.85 -14.89
N SER A 5 1.20 0.07 -15.62
CA SER A 5 -0.27 0.07 -15.49
C SER A 5 -0.73 -0.46 -14.12
N GLN A 6 0.12 -1.21 -13.40
CA GLN A 6 -0.13 -1.72 -12.07
C GLN A 6 0.88 -1.16 -11.07
N ILE A 7 0.37 -0.45 -10.05
CA ILE A 7 1.16 0.25 -9.06
C ILE A 7 0.86 -0.30 -7.67
N VAL A 8 1.87 -0.77 -6.95
CA VAL A 8 1.76 -1.11 -5.52
C VAL A 8 2.15 0.12 -4.71
N LEU A 9 1.20 0.75 -4.02
CA LEU A 9 1.46 1.91 -3.17
C LEU A 9 1.74 1.46 -1.74
N LEU A 10 2.90 1.85 -1.23
CA LEU A 10 3.40 1.56 0.10
C LEU A 10 3.66 2.88 0.82
N PHE A 11 3.15 3.03 2.05
CA PHE A 11 3.47 4.16 2.90
C PHE A 11 4.65 3.79 3.78
N LYS A 12 5.76 4.54 3.70
CA LYS A 12 6.90 4.33 4.59
C LYS A 12 6.43 4.50 6.04
N ASP A 13 6.63 3.45 6.82
CA ASP A 13 6.19 3.36 8.20
C ASP A 13 7.38 3.06 9.11
N LYS A 14 7.25 3.44 10.39
CA LYS A 14 8.28 3.19 11.39
C LYS A 14 8.42 1.70 11.72
N ASP A 15 7.36 0.93 11.48
CA ASP A 15 7.32 -0.49 11.79
C ASP A 15 8.09 -1.30 10.72
N GLY A 16 8.40 -0.69 9.56
CA GLY A 16 9.18 -1.28 8.48
C GLY A 16 8.37 -2.14 7.50
N PHE A 17 7.03 -2.08 7.52
CA PHE A 17 6.18 -2.89 6.65
C PHE A 17 6.41 -2.60 5.16
N ALA A 18 6.44 -1.33 4.78
CA ALA A 18 6.67 -0.92 3.39
C ALA A 18 8.05 -1.39 2.87
N ALA A 19 9.08 -1.26 3.70
CA ALA A 19 10.43 -1.73 3.37
C ALA A 19 10.44 -3.25 3.18
N ALA A 20 9.86 -3.99 4.13
CA ALA A 20 9.77 -5.45 4.09
C ALA A 20 9.06 -5.98 2.82
N ILE A 21 7.94 -5.35 2.41
CA ILE A 21 7.25 -5.74 1.18
C ILE A 21 8.10 -5.43 -0.06
N SER A 22 8.73 -4.26 -0.13
CA SER A 22 9.57 -3.84 -1.27
C SER A 22 10.84 -4.68 -1.44
N GLU A 23 11.47 -5.08 -0.34
CA GLU A 23 12.67 -5.92 -0.32
C GLU A 23 12.34 -7.39 -0.61
N GLY A 24 11.20 -7.86 -0.08
CA GLY A 24 10.70 -9.21 -0.32
C GLY A 24 10.26 -9.43 -1.77
N LEU A 25 9.71 -8.42 -2.44
CA LEU A 25 9.30 -8.51 -3.85
C LEU A 25 10.49 -8.41 -4.80
N ASN A 26 10.66 -9.44 -5.62
CA ASN A 26 11.78 -9.59 -6.55
C ASN A 26 11.29 -10.06 -7.92
N SER A 27 12.11 -9.81 -8.95
CA SER A 27 11.87 -10.38 -10.28
C SER A 27 11.80 -11.90 -10.19
N ASN A 28 10.86 -12.50 -10.90
CA ASN A 28 10.85 -13.94 -11.06
C ASN A 28 12.08 -14.35 -11.91
N PRO A 29 12.89 -15.32 -11.48
CA PRO A 29 14.06 -15.78 -12.25
C PRO A 29 13.71 -16.18 -13.70
N SER A 30 12.47 -16.60 -13.94
CA SER A 30 11.97 -16.99 -15.27
C SER A 30 11.39 -15.84 -16.10
N SER A 31 11.09 -14.67 -15.53
CA SER A 31 10.40 -13.58 -16.24
C SER A 31 11.33 -12.64 -17.00
N GLY A 32 12.64 -12.68 -16.73
CA GLY A 32 13.61 -11.75 -17.33
C GLY A 32 13.43 -10.30 -16.90
N PHE A 33 12.64 -10.01 -15.86
CA PHE A 33 12.41 -8.64 -15.41
C PHE A 33 13.66 -8.06 -14.76
N ARG A 34 14.00 -6.83 -15.15
CA ARG A 34 15.03 -6.02 -14.49
C ARG A 34 14.39 -5.11 -13.45
N ARG A 35 14.98 -5.06 -12.26
CA ARG A 35 14.65 -4.09 -11.22
C ARG A 35 15.35 -2.76 -11.51
N LEU A 36 14.61 -1.66 -11.49
CA LEU A 36 15.11 -0.29 -11.66
C LEU A 36 14.56 0.58 -10.53
N GLU A 37 15.40 1.42 -9.95
CA GLU A 37 15.03 2.30 -8.84
C GLU A 37 15.13 3.75 -9.27
N GLU A 38 14.14 4.56 -8.91
CA GLU A 38 14.04 5.98 -9.27
C GLU A 38 13.52 6.75 -8.07
N SER A 39 14.14 7.88 -7.72
CA SER A 39 13.63 8.76 -6.67
C SER A 39 12.58 9.73 -7.23
N LEU A 40 11.55 9.97 -6.43
CA LEU A 40 10.50 10.91 -6.71
C LEU A 40 10.66 12.15 -5.84
N GLU A 41 10.68 13.33 -6.46
CA GLU A 41 10.61 14.61 -5.78
C GLU A 41 9.68 15.56 -6.55
N LEU A 42 8.54 15.91 -5.96
CA LEU A 42 7.57 16.83 -6.56
C LEU A 42 7.34 18.04 -5.65
N PRO A 43 7.48 19.28 -6.16
CA PRO A 43 7.26 20.48 -5.35
C PRO A 43 5.79 20.61 -4.94
N LEU A 44 5.55 21.11 -3.71
CA LEU A 44 4.21 21.36 -3.18
C LEU A 44 3.79 22.84 -3.20
N ASP A 45 4.58 23.70 -3.85
CA ASP A 45 4.32 25.14 -3.95
C ASP A 45 2.95 25.45 -4.57
N GLY A 46 2.44 24.59 -5.46
CA GLY A 46 1.11 24.71 -6.07
C GLY A 46 -0.05 24.64 -5.07
N TYR A 47 0.19 24.09 -3.88
CA TYR A 47 -0.77 24.03 -2.77
C TYR A 47 -0.51 25.11 -1.70
N GLY A 48 0.43 26.03 -1.95
CA GLY A 48 0.87 27.04 -0.99
C GLY A 48 1.84 26.51 0.07
N VAL A 49 2.28 25.25 -0.02
CA VAL A 49 3.24 24.64 0.92
C VAL A 49 4.66 24.87 0.41
N LYS A 50 5.22 26.04 0.76
CA LYS A 50 6.54 26.47 0.28
C LYS A 50 7.68 25.65 0.87
N GLY A 51 8.67 25.33 0.04
CA GLY A 51 9.91 24.67 0.47
C GLY A 51 9.74 23.21 0.87
N GLN A 52 8.56 22.63 0.68
CA GLN A 52 8.31 21.20 0.88
C GLN A 52 8.08 20.49 -0.46
N LYS A 53 8.39 19.20 -0.46
CA LYS A 53 8.24 18.31 -1.61
C LYS A 53 7.52 17.04 -1.19
N ALA A 54 6.72 16.48 -2.09
CA ALA A 54 6.33 15.08 -2.03
C ALA A 54 7.50 14.23 -2.50
N CYS A 55 7.95 13.34 -1.64
CA CYS A 55 9.13 12.51 -1.81
C CYS A 55 8.73 11.04 -1.69
N GLY A 56 9.47 10.20 -2.39
CA GLY A 56 9.32 8.75 -2.31
C GLY A 56 10.27 8.08 -3.27
N ASP A 57 10.24 6.75 -3.26
CA ASP A 57 11.07 5.94 -4.15
C ASP A 57 10.18 5.02 -4.99
N PHE A 58 10.49 4.93 -6.26
CA PHE A 58 9.95 3.91 -7.14
C PHE A 58 10.89 2.73 -7.26
N VAL A 59 10.32 1.53 -7.22
CA VAL A 59 10.96 0.30 -7.67
C VAL A 59 10.16 -0.25 -8.84
N HIS A 60 10.74 -0.22 -10.03
CA HIS A 60 10.14 -0.69 -11.26
C HIS A 60 10.66 -2.08 -11.62
N PHE A 61 9.75 -2.93 -12.09
CA PHE A 61 10.06 -4.19 -12.74
C PHE A 61 9.78 -4.02 -14.23
N VAL A 62 10.85 -4.02 -15.01
CA VAL A 62 10.86 -3.68 -16.44
C VAL A 62 11.20 -4.94 -17.24
N ASP A 63 10.47 -5.19 -18.32
CA ASP A 63 10.75 -6.32 -19.20
C ASP A 63 12.03 -6.10 -20.05
N ASN A 64 12.41 -7.12 -20.83
CA ASN A 64 13.56 -7.04 -21.72
C ASN A 64 13.41 -6.01 -22.87
N GLN A 65 12.19 -5.53 -23.12
CA GLN A 65 11.89 -4.52 -24.14
C GLN A 65 11.88 -3.10 -23.58
N GLY A 66 12.00 -2.93 -22.26
CA GLY A 66 11.95 -1.63 -21.60
C GLY A 66 10.55 -1.18 -21.18
N ASN A 67 9.55 -2.07 -21.24
CA ASN A 67 8.19 -1.79 -20.79
C ASN A 67 8.07 -1.97 -19.28
N TYR A 68 7.32 -1.07 -18.64
CA TYR A 68 7.10 -1.08 -17.20
C TYR A 68 5.92 -2.01 -16.89
N GLU A 69 6.21 -3.17 -16.30
CA GLU A 69 5.20 -4.19 -15.99
C GLU A 69 4.59 -3.95 -14.61
N VAL A 70 5.41 -3.62 -13.61
CA VAL A 70 4.99 -3.36 -12.23
C VAL A 70 5.80 -2.22 -11.64
N SER A 71 5.15 -1.29 -10.95
CA SER A 71 5.81 -0.24 -10.18
C SER A 71 5.43 -0.35 -8.71
N LEU A 72 6.40 -0.30 -7.80
CA LEU A 72 6.16 -0.07 -6.37
C LEU A 72 6.48 1.39 -6.09
N LEU A 73 5.59 2.08 -5.38
CA LEU A 73 5.81 3.44 -4.90
C LEU A 73 5.90 3.42 -3.38
N LEU A 74 7.06 3.74 -2.84
CA LEU A 74 7.30 3.90 -1.41
C LEU A 74 7.24 5.40 -1.08
N LEU A 75 6.06 5.87 -0.67
CA LEU A 75 5.84 7.27 -0.35
C LEU A 75 6.40 7.59 1.05
N GLU A 76 7.11 8.72 1.16
CA GLU A 76 7.58 9.22 2.45
C GLU A 76 6.44 9.48 3.43
N LYS A 77 6.78 9.49 4.72
CA LYS A 77 5.80 9.76 5.77
C LYS A 77 5.48 11.26 5.81
N TYR A 78 4.20 11.60 5.63
CA TYR A 78 3.68 12.95 5.80
C TYR A 78 2.56 12.96 6.84
N GLU A 79 2.50 14.05 7.61
CA GLU A 79 1.35 14.35 8.46
C GLU A 79 0.38 15.27 7.71
N PRO A 80 -0.93 15.24 8.03
CA PRO A 80 -1.88 16.21 7.53
C PRO A 80 -1.51 17.65 7.96
N PRO A 81 -1.85 18.67 7.15
CA PRO A 81 -2.53 18.59 5.85
C PRO A 81 -1.58 18.30 4.66
N ILE A 82 -0.26 18.26 4.89
CA ILE A 82 0.76 18.08 3.85
C ILE A 82 0.58 16.74 3.13
N LEU A 83 0.20 15.69 3.86
CA LEU A 83 -0.13 14.38 3.33
C LEU A 83 -1.11 14.42 2.14
N ALA A 84 -2.19 15.20 2.25
CA ALA A 84 -3.19 15.30 1.18
C ALA A 84 -2.62 15.99 -0.06
N CYS A 85 -1.81 17.03 0.14
CA CYS A 85 -1.11 17.74 -0.93
C CYS A 85 -0.12 16.81 -1.64
N ALA A 86 0.68 16.07 -0.87
CA ALA A 86 1.67 15.13 -1.38
C ALA A 86 1.01 14.01 -2.18
N LEU A 87 -0.02 13.36 -1.63
CA LEU A 87 -0.75 12.32 -2.33
C LEU A 87 -1.40 12.84 -3.61
N ASN A 88 -2.05 14.00 -3.56
CA ASN A 88 -2.69 14.57 -4.75
C ASN A 88 -1.68 14.88 -5.84
N GLU A 89 -0.52 15.47 -5.50
CA GLU A 89 0.51 15.80 -6.48
C GLU A 89 1.13 14.55 -7.12
N VAL A 90 1.42 13.53 -6.29
CA VAL A 90 1.94 12.25 -6.77
C VAL A 90 0.95 11.55 -7.69
N LEU A 91 -0.33 11.45 -7.29
CA LEU A 91 -1.39 10.86 -8.10
C LEU A 91 -1.61 11.63 -9.40
N ALA A 92 -1.59 12.96 -9.35
CA ALA A 92 -1.69 13.81 -10.54
C ALA A 92 -0.51 13.58 -11.50
N ASN A 93 0.71 13.45 -10.98
CA ASN A 93 1.89 13.22 -11.83
C ASN A 93 1.89 11.82 -12.47
N ILE A 94 1.45 10.80 -11.73
CA ILE A 94 1.26 9.44 -12.22
C ILE A 94 0.22 9.41 -13.34
N THR A 95 -0.95 10.03 -13.11
CA THR A 95 -2.07 9.98 -14.06
C THR A 95 -1.85 10.84 -15.30
N LYS A 96 -1.14 11.98 -15.20
CA LYS A 96 -0.73 12.79 -16.37
C LYS A 96 0.12 12.02 -17.37
N GLY A 97 0.88 11.02 -16.92
CA GLY A 97 1.75 10.19 -17.76
C GLY A 97 1.05 9.02 -18.45
N ALA A 98 -0.22 8.74 -18.12
CA ALA A 98 -0.94 7.58 -18.63
C ALA A 98 -1.50 7.84 -20.03
N SER A 99 -1.04 7.08 -21.04
CA SER A 99 -1.35 7.31 -22.45
C SER A 99 -2.63 6.62 -22.97
N ALA A 100 -3.24 5.69 -22.21
CA ALA A 100 -4.42 4.95 -22.67
C ALA A 100 -5.45 4.56 -21.56
N SER A 101 -4.99 4.28 -20.34
CA SER A 101 -5.87 3.89 -19.23
C SER A 101 -5.28 4.33 -17.88
N LEU A 102 -6.14 4.65 -16.91
CA LEU A 102 -5.70 4.96 -15.54
C LEU A 102 -4.97 3.75 -14.94
N PRO A 103 -3.82 3.95 -14.26
CA PRO A 103 -3.12 2.87 -13.58
C PRO A 103 -3.96 2.33 -12.41
N ALA A 104 -3.89 1.03 -12.21
CA ALA A 104 -4.53 0.34 -11.10
C ALA A 104 -3.60 0.31 -9.89
N PHE A 105 -4.12 0.72 -8.73
CA PHE A 105 -3.38 0.74 -7.48
C PHE A 105 -3.69 -0.50 -6.64
N ILE A 106 -2.67 -1.08 -6.02
CA ILE A 106 -2.78 -2.08 -4.97
C ILE A 106 -2.16 -1.50 -3.71
N VAL A 107 -2.91 -1.44 -2.62
CA VAL A 107 -2.44 -0.85 -1.37
C VAL A 107 -2.45 -1.92 -0.29
N PRO A 108 -1.33 -2.63 -0.10
CA PRO A 108 -1.20 -3.59 0.99
C PRO A 108 -1.06 -2.85 2.32
N PHE A 109 -1.62 -3.44 3.38
CA PHE A 109 -1.60 -2.85 4.70
C PHE A 109 -1.62 -3.91 5.81
N THR A 110 -0.86 -3.68 6.88
CA THR A 110 -0.90 -4.46 8.13
C THR A 110 -1.01 -3.52 9.33
N GLY A 111 -1.64 -4.00 10.40
CA GLY A 111 -1.71 -3.28 11.66
C GLY A 111 -3.05 -3.48 12.35
N ALA A 112 -3.09 -4.43 13.29
CA ALA A 112 -4.30 -4.73 14.08
C ALA A 112 -4.78 -3.51 14.89
N SER A 113 -3.86 -2.66 15.33
CA SER A 113 -4.13 -1.42 16.08
C SER A 113 -4.65 -0.27 15.21
N LYS A 114 -4.50 -0.37 13.89
CA LYS A 114 -4.83 0.67 12.92
C LYS A 114 -6.17 0.45 12.22
N LEU A 115 -6.81 -0.70 12.50
CA LEU A 115 -8.08 -1.13 11.92
C LEU A 115 -9.09 -1.40 13.05
N LYS A 116 -10.25 -0.73 13.04
CA LYS A 116 -11.37 -1.10 13.93
C LYS A 116 -12.39 -1.90 13.14
N TRP A 117 -12.60 -3.12 13.60
CA TRP A 117 -13.55 -4.08 13.07
C TRP A 117 -14.20 -4.82 14.25
N GLU A 118 -15.53 -4.94 14.30
CA GLU A 118 -16.23 -5.85 15.21
C GLU A 118 -16.41 -7.22 14.53
N PRO A 119 -15.62 -8.26 14.88
CA PRO A 119 -15.73 -9.52 14.20
C PRO A 119 -17.09 -10.14 14.52
N LYS A 120 -17.84 -10.54 13.48
CA LYS A 120 -18.85 -11.59 13.67
C LYS A 120 -18.09 -12.83 14.10
N ALA A 121 -18.29 -13.26 15.34
CA ALA A 121 -17.59 -14.35 15.98
C ALA A 121 -17.58 -15.61 15.09
N LEU A 122 -16.48 -15.82 14.37
CA LEU A 122 -16.11 -17.10 13.82
C LEU A 122 -14.82 -17.47 14.54
N PRO A 123 -14.76 -18.63 15.21
CA PRO A 123 -13.54 -19.04 15.89
C PRO A 123 -12.41 -19.08 14.87
N PRO A 124 -11.23 -18.50 15.19
CA PRO A 124 -10.09 -18.57 14.30
C PRO A 124 -9.76 -20.05 14.09
N ASN A 125 -9.76 -20.47 12.82
CA ASN A 125 -9.16 -21.76 12.47
C ASN A 125 -7.67 -21.62 12.75
N LYS A 126 -7.15 -22.37 13.72
CA LYS A 126 -5.76 -22.24 14.19
C LYS A 126 -4.80 -22.34 13.00
N GLY A 127 -4.06 -21.26 12.72
CA GLY A 127 -2.93 -21.25 11.78
C GLY A 127 -3.16 -20.63 10.41
N GLN A 128 -4.35 -20.10 10.08
CA GLN A 128 -4.58 -19.44 8.80
C GLN A 128 -5.03 -17.99 8.98
N VAL A 129 -4.11 -17.05 8.71
CA VAL A 129 -4.47 -15.63 8.57
C VAL A 129 -5.41 -15.50 7.37
N LYS A 130 -6.51 -14.77 7.56
CA LYS A 130 -7.43 -14.40 6.49
C LYS A 130 -7.07 -13.02 5.96
N LEU A 131 -6.98 -12.93 4.63
CA LEU A 131 -6.81 -11.65 3.94
C LEU A 131 -8.15 -11.11 3.50
N TYR A 132 -8.30 -9.80 3.61
CA TYR A 132 -9.47 -9.05 3.20
C TYR A 132 -9.10 -8.02 2.14
N SER A 133 -10.07 -7.64 1.31
CA SER A 133 -9.88 -6.59 0.32
C SER A 133 -11.04 -5.60 0.20
N ILE A 134 -10.70 -4.38 -0.19
CA ILE A 134 -11.65 -3.32 -0.57
C ILE A 134 -11.34 -2.92 -2.00
N LEU A 135 -12.33 -2.99 -2.87
CA LEU A 135 -12.23 -2.58 -4.26
C LEU A 135 -12.87 -1.21 -4.44
N ILE A 136 -12.17 -0.31 -5.12
CA ILE A 136 -12.58 1.07 -5.41
C ILE A 136 -12.38 1.30 -6.91
N GLY A 137 -13.39 1.87 -7.56
CA GLY A 137 -13.33 2.19 -8.99
C GLY A 137 -13.52 0.98 -9.92
N PRO A 138 -13.77 1.24 -11.23
CA PRO A 138 -13.95 0.20 -12.24
C PRO A 138 -12.61 -0.42 -12.67
N GLY A 139 -12.61 -1.69 -13.08
CA GLY A 139 -11.44 -2.31 -13.74
C GLY A 139 -10.28 -2.68 -12.82
N THR A 140 -10.50 -2.83 -11.51
CA THR A 140 -9.51 -3.43 -10.62
C THR A 140 -9.18 -4.87 -11.05
N ASN A 141 -7.99 -5.39 -10.70
CA ASN A 141 -7.60 -6.81 -10.78
C ASN A 141 -8.46 -7.70 -9.85
N SER A 142 -9.75 -7.43 -9.83
CA SER A 142 -10.77 -7.93 -8.93
C SER A 142 -10.76 -9.45 -8.91
N SER A 143 -10.74 -10.12 -10.06
CA SER A 143 -10.76 -11.60 -10.11
C SER A 143 -9.55 -12.25 -9.43
N LYS A 144 -8.33 -11.77 -9.68
CA LYS A 144 -7.12 -12.31 -9.05
C LYS A 144 -7.12 -12.03 -7.54
N ILE A 145 -7.52 -10.82 -7.14
CA ILE A 145 -7.55 -10.40 -5.74
C ILE A 145 -8.65 -11.12 -4.95
N THR A 146 -9.88 -11.19 -5.48
CA THR A 146 -11.02 -11.82 -4.81
C THR A 146 -10.89 -13.34 -4.73
N SER A 147 -10.09 -13.98 -5.60
CA SER A 147 -9.83 -15.42 -5.51
C SER A 147 -9.07 -15.84 -4.24
N ARG A 148 -8.38 -14.89 -3.59
CA ARG A 148 -7.52 -15.14 -2.42
C ARG A 148 -7.82 -14.21 -1.23
N THR A 149 -8.86 -13.39 -1.32
CA THR A 149 -9.26 -12.45 -0.26
C THR A 149 -10.77 -12.47 -0.06
N GLU A 150 -11.21 -12.21 1.17
CA GLU A 150 -12.62 -11.97 1.48
C GLU A 150 -12.93 -10.47 1.33
N MET A 151 -14.12 -10.12 0.83
CA MET A 151 -14.51 -8.71 0.76
C MET A 151 -14.64 -8.15 2.17
N ALA A 152 -13.99 -7.02 2.43
CA ALA A 152 -14.09 -6.35 3.71
C ALA A 152 -15.57 -6.03 4.02
N PRO A 153 -16.09 -6.45 5.19
CA PRO A 153 -17.49 -6.19 5.47
C PRO A 153 -17.79 -4.69 5.71
N ALA A 154 -19.07 -4.31 5.72
CA ALA A 154 -19.48 -2.90 5.71
C ALA A 154 -19.09 -2.08 6.96
N SER A 155 -18.87 -2.74 8.10
CA SER A 155 -18.47 -2.10 9.37
C SER A 155 -16.98 -1.80 9.48
N PHE A 156 -16.21 -1.93 8.39
CA PHE A 156 -14.78 -1.63 8.40
C PHE A 156 -14.51 -0.14 8.61
N HIS A 157 -13.71 0.18 9.64
CA HIS A 157 -13.24 1.54 9.85
C HIS A 157 -11.71 1.60 9.80
N ILE A 158 -11.21 2.40 8.86
CA ILE A 158 -9.78 2.67 8.71
C ILE A 158 -9.41 3.81 9.65
N GLN A 159 -8.59 3.51 10.65
CA GLN A 159 -8.06 4.52 11.59
C GLN A 159 -6.64 4.97 11.24
N TYR A 160 -6.12 4.47 10.11
CA TYR A 160 -4.84 4.89 9.58
C TYR A 160 -5.03 6.02 8.58
N GLU A 161 -4.65 7.22 8.99
CA GLU A 161 -4.91 8.44 8.26
C GLU A 161 -4.30 8.49 6.84
N PRO A 162 -3.05 8.06 6.58
CA PRO A 162 -2.50 8.00 5.22
C PRO A 162 -3.35 7.17 4.26
N LEU A 163 -3.81 6.00 4.71
CA LEU A 163 -4.67 5.13 3.90
C LEU A 163 -6.06 5.73 3.71
N ALA A 164 -6.65 6.31 4.76
CA ALA A 164 -7.95 6.97 4.66
C ALA A 164 -7.92 8.15 3.66
N CYS A 165 -6.87 8.98 3.73
CA CYS A 165 -6.64 10.10 2.82
C CYS A 165 -6.50 9.62 1.37
N PHE A 166 -5.67 8.60 1.13
CA PHE A 166 -5.51 8.02 -0.20
C PHE A 166 -6.82 7.43 -0.74
N ILE A 167 -7.56 6.66 0.06
CA ILE A 167 -8.85 6.08 -0.35
C ILE A 167 -9.85 7.17 -0.75
N HIS A 168 -9.88 8.28 -0.02
CA HIS A 168 -10.73 9.42 -0.38
C HIS A 168 -10.34 9.99 -1.74
N LEU A 169 -9.05 10.25 -1.97
CA LEU A 169 -8.55 10.73 -3.25
C LEU A 169 -8.80 9.74 -4.39
N ALA A 170 -8.56 8.45 -4.17
CA ALA A 170 -8.81 7.40 -5.16
C ALA A 170 -10.28 7.37 -5.60
N ARG A 171 -11.23 7.58 -4.67
CA ARG A 171 -12.66 7.69 -4.98
C ARG A 171 -12.97 8.94 -5.81
N VAL A 172 -12.46 10.09 -5.39
CA VAL A 172 -12.67 11.38 -6.08
C VAL A 172 -12.12 11.32 -7.50
N LEU A 173 -10.92 10.77 -7.66
CA LEU A 173 -10.21 10.64 -8.94
C LEU A 173 -10.66 9.41 -9.75
N LYS A 174 -11.58 8.60 -9.22
CA LYS A 174 -12.09 7.35 -9.84
C LYS A 174 -10.96 6.38 -10.24
N LEU A 175 -9.91 6.31 -9.44
CA LEU A 175 -8.77 5.42 -9.68
C LEU A 175 -9.16 3.97 -9.40
N PRO A 176 -8.84 3.01 -10.29
CA PRO A 176 -8.95 1.59 -9.96
C PRO A 176 -8.00 1.30 -8.80
N THR A 177 -8.52 0.89 -7.66
CA THR A 177 -7.74 0.72 -6.42
C THR A 177 -8.22 -0.50 -5.65
N SER A 178 -7.27 -1.34 -5.22
CA SER A 178 -7.54 -2.50 -4.37
C SER A 178 -6.73 -2.40 -3.09
N VAL A 179 -7.39 -2.21 -1.96
CA VAL A 179 -6.74 -2.23 -0.65
C VAL A 179 -6.76 -3.66 -0.15
N VAL A 180 -5.63 -4.17 0.34
CA VAL A 180 -5.51 -5.55 0.84
C VAL A 180 -4.89 -5.53 2.22
N PHE A 181 -5.48 -6.28 3.16
CA PHE A 181 -5.00 -6.32 4.54
C PHE A 181 -5.28 -7.66 5.20
N GLY A 182 -4.41 -8.05 6.14
CA GLY A 182 -4.63 -9.19 7.02
C GLY A 182 -5.27 -8.76 8.34
N HIS A 183 -6.13 -9.60 8.92
CA HIS A 183 -6.74 -9.35 10.22
C HIS A 183 -6.41 -10.49 11.18
N GLN A 184 -5.48 -10.28 12.12
CA GLN A 184 -5.29 -11.08 13.35
C GLN A 184 -4.56 -10.24 14.43
N ALA A 185 -4.54 -10.74 15.67
CA ALA A 185 -3.83 -10.12 16.81
C ALA A 185 -2.31 -10.17 16.62
N SER A 186 -1.57 -9.44 17.47
CA SER A 186 -0.15 -9.07 17.31
C SER A 186 0.84 -10.19 16.98
N GLU A 187 0.58 -11.45 17.36
CA GLU A 187 1.49 -12.59 17.10
C GLU A 187 1.45 -13.06 15.62
N ASP A 188 0.40 -12.73 14.86
CA ASP A 188 0.18 -13.22 13.50
C ASP A 188 0.49 -12.17 12.41
N GLU A 189 0.99 -10.98 12.77
CA GLU A 189 1.23 -9.90 11.81
C GLU A 189 2.33 -10.26 10.79
N LEU A 190 3.35 -11.04 11.18
CA LEU A 190 4.40 -11.49 10.28
C LEU A 190 3.85 -12.49 9.26
N GLN A 191 2.95 -13.36 9.68
CA GLN A 191 2.24 -14.27 8.79
C GLN A 191 1.32 -13.49 7.83
N ALA A 192 0.65 -12.44 8.30
CA ALA A 192 -0.12 -11.53 7.45
C ALA A 192 0.76 -10.86 6.39
N LEU A 193 1.94 -10.35 6.79
CA LEU A 193 2.92 -9.78 5.87
C LEU A 193 3.31 -10.79 4.78
N TYR A 194 3.65 -12.02 5.17
CA TYR A 194 4.03 -13.06 4.22
C TYR A 194 2.91 -13.45 3.25
N GLN A 195 1.67 -13.53 3.73
CA GLN A 195 0.53 -13.82 2.87
C GLN A 195 0.23 -12.66 1.91
N ILE A 196 0.34 -11.41 2.38
CA ILE A 196 0.21 -10.24 1.53
C ILE A 196 1.31 -10.23 0.47
N GLY A 197 2.55 -10.51 0.85
CA GLY A 197 3.67 -10.62 -0.08
C GLY A 197 3.46 -11.69 -1.16
N ASP A 198 3.03 -12.89 -0.77
CA ASP A 198 2.69 -13.97 -1.72
C ASP A 198 1.55 -13.58 -2.67
N LEU A 199 0.50 -12.94 -2.14
CA LEU A 199 -0.60 -12.44 -2.94
C LEU A 199 -0.15 -11.37 -3.95
N LEU A 200 0.67 -10.41 -3.51
CA LEU A 200 1.22 -9.38 -4.38
C LEU A 200 2.06 -10.00 -5.49
N ALA A 201 2.97 -10.92 -5.15
CA ALA A 201 3.78 -11.66 -6.12
C ALA A 201 2.92 -12.38 -7.15
N ASN A 202 1.86 -13.07 -6.71
CA ASN A 202 0.95 -13.77 -7.61
C ASN A 202 0.22 -12.83 -8.58
N ILE A 203 -0.30 -11.70 -8.10
CA ILE A 203 -1.05 -10.75 -8.93
C ILE A 203 -0.13 -10.04 -9.92
N THR A 204 1.09 -9.70 -9.48
CA THR A 204 2.09 -8.93 -10.24
C THR A 204 2.98 -9.81 -11.15
N GLY A 205 2.96 -11.13 -10.98
CA GLY A 205 3.90 -12.03 -11.67
C GLY A 205 5.33 -11.99 -11.12
N LEU A 206 5.53 -11.37 -9.96
CA LEU A 206 6.80 -11.32 -9.25
C LEU A 206 6.98 -12.54 -8.34
N CYS A 207 8.12 -12.61 -7.64
CA CYS A 207 8.37 -13.57 -6.58
C CYS A 207 8.52 -12.86 -5.24
N PHE A 208 8.00 -13.46 -4.18
CA PHE A 208 8.16 -12.95 -2.82
C PHE A 208 9.14 -13.85 -2.05
N LEU A 209 10.27 -13.29 -1.62
CA LEU A 209 11.34 -14.00 -0.90
C LEU A 209 11.27 -13.67 0.58
N LYS A 210 10.76 -14.61 1.38
CA LYS A 210 10.59 -14.42 2.83
C LYS A 210 11.92 -14.23 3.55
N GLU A 211 12.99 -14.81 3.01
CA GLU A 211 14.35 -14.77 3.56
C GLU A 211 14.98 -13.37 3.46
N LYS A 212 14.49 -12.54 2.54
CA LYS A 212 14.93 -11.15 2.38
C LYS A 212 14.16 -10.16 3.26
N VAL A 213 13.11 -10.61 3.94
CA VAL A 213 12.28 -9.74 4.77
C VAL A 213 12.94 -9.57 6.14
N SER A 214 13.52 -8.39 6.39
CA SER A 214 13.84 -7.96 7.75
C SER A 214 12.70 -7.11 8.30
N TRP A 215 11.78 -7.74 9.04
CA TRP A 215 10.67 -7.04 9.68
C TRP A 215 10.60 -7.36 11.17
N ASN A 216 10.88 -6.35 12.00
CA ASN A 216 10.71 -6.41 13.44
C ASN A 216 9.73 -5.31 13.83
N PRO A 217 8.43 -5.61 13.98
CA PRO A 217 7.46 -4.61 14.40
C PRO A 217 7.89 -4.06 15.76
N MET A 218 8.01 -2.74 15.86
CA MET A 218 8.30 -2.10 17.14
C MET A 218 7.09 -2.36 18.04
N GLU A 219 7.29 -2.97 19.22
CA GLU A 219 6.22 -3.05 20.21
C GLU A 219 5.78 -1.62 20.54
N MET A 220 4.66 -1.18 19.97
CA MET A 220 4.10 0.12 20.34
C MET A 220 3.71 0.03 21.82
N SER A 221 4.46 0.74 22.66
CA SER A 221 4.02 0.99 24.03
C SER A 221 2.61 1.59 23.97
N LYS A 222 1.72 1.13 24.86
CA LYS A 222 0.32 1.58 24.97
C LYS A 222 0.17 3.08 25.35
N ASP A 223 1.22 3.88 25.20
CA ASP A 223 1.35 5.23 25.73
C ASP A 223 1.27 6.34 24.67
N SER A 224 0.76 6.04 23.47
CA SER A 224 0.33 7.11 22.57
C SER A 224 -0.99 7.70 23.07
N LYS A 225 -0.92 8.66 24.00
CA LYS A 225 -2.04 9.56 24.30
C LYS A 225 -2.54 10.14 22.98
N GLU A 226 -3.80 9.90 22.67
CA GLU A 226 -4.42 10.37 21.44
C GLU A 226 -4.26 11.90 21.33
N PRO A 227 -3.75 12.44 20.21
CA PRO A 227 -3.44 13.87 20.08
C PRO A 227 -4.63 14.79 20.35
N TRP A 228 -5.85 14.33 20.08
CA TRP A 228 -7.07 15.08 20.33
C TRP A 228 -7.37 15.27 21.82
N ARG A 229 -6.87 14.42 22.72
CA ARG A 229 -7.01 14.63 24.18
C ARG A 229 -6.25 15.86 24.65
N ALA A 230 -5.16 16.24 23.97
CA ALA A 230 -4.43 17.47 24.26
C ALA A 230 -5.24 18.74 23.92
N LEU A 231 -6.27 18.63 23.07
CA LEU A 231 -7.13 19.75 22.68
C LEU A 231 -8.34 19.93 23.61
N TYR A 232 -8.76 18.87 24.31
CA TYR A 232 -10.02 18.86 25.08
C TYR A 232 -9.89 18.51 26.56
N GLY A 233 -8.69 18.17 27.05
CA GLY A 233 -8.44 17.88 28.47
C GLY A 233 -8.75 16.44 28.85
#